data_AF-A0A1I3UDU5-F1
#
_entry.id   AF-A0A1I3UDU5-F1
#
_cell.length_a   1.000
_cell.length_b   1.000
_cell.length_c   1.000
_cell.angle_alpha   90.00
_cell.angle_beta   90.00
_cell.angle_gamma   90.00
#
_symmetry.space_group_name_H-M   'P 1'
#
loop_
_entity.id
_entity.type
_entity.pdbx_description
1 polymer ?
#
loop_
_entity_poly.entity_id
_entity_poly.type
_entity_poly.pdbx_seq_one_letter_code
_entity_poly.pdbx_strand_id
1 'polypeptide(L)' 'MTKQERYELTTALKQIKEASDYLHSGRVNDGRITVDIVEAILEAMLNRKK' A
#
# COMPACT_ATOMS: atom_id res chain seq x y z
N MET A 1 -7.64 17.34 -1.14
CA MET A 1 -6.64 16.40 -0.62
C MET A 1 -5.58 17.18 0.13
N THR A 2 -5.42 16.95 1.43
CA THR A 2 -4.42 17.60 2.29
C THR A 2 -3.01 17.12 1.94
N LYS A 3 -1.98 17.84 2.40
CA LYS A 3 -0.58 17.40 2.25
C LYS A 3 -0.34 16.03 2.87
N GLN A 4 -0.98 15.76 4.01
CA GLN A 4 -0.89 14.48 4.72
C GLN A 4 -1.53 13.35 3.90
N GLU A 5 -2.75 13.54 3.40
CA GLU A 5 -3.43 12.55 2.57
C GLU A 5 -2.63 12.22 1.30
N ARG A 6 -2.01 13.23 0.68
CA ARG A 6 -1.16 13.03 -0.50
C ARG A 6 0.09 12.22 -0.18
N TYR A 7 0.71 12.48 0.96
CA TYR A 7 1.88 11.74 1.43
C TYR A 7 1.53 10.27 1.71
N GLU A 8 0.44 10.01 2.44
CA GLU A 8 -0.04 8.66 2.74
C GLU A 8 -0.35 7.87 1.44
N LEU A 9 -1.05 8.48 0.47
CA LEU A 9 -1.30 7.85 -0.83
C LEU A 9 -0.02 7.59 -1.63
N THR A 10 0.96 8.48 -1.57
CA THR A 10 2.24 8.31 -2.26
C THR A 10 3.03 7.15 -1.67
N THR A 11 2.99 6.99 -0.34
CA THR A 11 3.61 5.88 0.36
C THR A 11 2.94 4.55 0.00
N ALA A 12 1.61 4.49 0.04
CA ALA A 12 0.85 3.30 -0.35
C ALA A 12 1.14 2.87 -1.80
N LEU A 13 1.22 3.84 -2.73
CA LEU A 13 1.55 3.58 -4.13
C LEU A 13 2.96 2.99 -4.29
N LYS A 14 3.94 3.47 -3.51
CA LYS A 14 5.30 2.91 -3.54
C LYS A 14 5.32 1.45 -3.07
N GLN A 15 4.60 1.15 -1.98
CA GLN A 15 4.51 -0.20 -1.42
C GLN A 15 3.79 -1.17 -2.38
N ILE A 16 2.75 -0.74 -3.09
CA ILE A 16 2.11 -1.57 -4.13
C ILE A 16 3.06 -1.91 -5.28
N LYS A 17 3.90 -0.95 -5.71
CA LYS A 17 4.91 -1.21 -6.74
C LYS A 17 5.94 -2.23 -6.27
N GLU A 18 6.42 -2.08 -5.05
CA GLU A 18 7.36 -3.02 -4.43
C GLU A 18 6.74 -4.42 -4.29
N ALA A 19 5.48 -4.52 -3.86
CA ALA A 19 4.74 -5.77 -3.82
C ALA A 19 4.65 -6.42 -5.20
N SER A 20 4.34 -5.63 -6.24
CA SER A 20 4.28 -6.12 -7.62
C SER A 20 5.64 -6.66 -8.08
N ASP A 21 6.73 -5.99 -7.73
CA ASP A 21 8.08 -6.44 -8.07
C ASP A 21 8.44 -7.76 -7.35
N TYR A 22 8.03 -7.91 -6.08
CA TYR A 22 8.16 -9.17 -5.35
C TYR A 22 7.37 -10.31 -5.99
N LEU A 23 6.13 -10.04 -6.40
CA LEU A 23 5.30 -11.03 -7.08
C LEU A 23 5.91 -11.44 -8.43
N HIS A 24 6.41 -10.48 -9.22
CA HIS A 24 7.04 -10.76 -10.51
C HIS A 24 8.41 -11.46 -10.39
N SER A 25 9.15 -11.25 -9.29
CA SER A 25 10.44 -11.90 -9.04
C SER A 25 10.32 -13.29 -8.39
N GLY A 26 9.10 -13.80 -8.17
CA GLY A 26 8.85 -15.09 -7.53
C GLY A 26 8.92 -15.05 -5.99
N ARG A 27 9.13 -13.88 -5.39
CA ARG A 27 9.06 -13.62 -3.94
C ARG A 27 7.60 -13.45 -3.51
N VAL A 28 6.79 -14.47 -3.77
CA VAL A 28 5.32 -14.39 -3.65
C VAL A 28 4.86 -14.06 -2.22
N ASN A 29 5.51 -14.62 -1.20
CA ASN A 29 5.16 -14.36 0.21
C ASN A 29 5.44 -12.91 0.61
N ASP A 30 6.59 -12.35 0.21
CA ASP A 30 6.94 -10.95 0.50
C ASP A 30 5.97 -9.99 -0.21
N GLY A 31 5.62 -10.34 -1.46
CA GLY A 31 4.60 -9.61 -2.22
C GLY A 31 3.25 -9.58 -1.53
N ARG A 32 2.76 -10.75 -1.08
CA ARG A 32 1.48 -10.87 -0.34
C ARG A 32 1.47 -10.06 0.96
N ILE A 33 2.50 -10.21 1.80
CA ILE A 33 2.61 -9.45 3.06
C ILE A 33 2.57 -7.93 2.77
N THR A 34 3.26 -7.49 1.72
CA THR A 34 3.27 -6.07 1.36
C THR A 34 1.90 -5.60 0.88
N VAL A 35 1.16 -6.42 0.13
CA VAL A 35 -0.23 -6.12 -0.26
C VAL A 35 -1.13 -5.98 0.97
N ASP A 36 -1.10 -6.94 1.91
CA ASP A 36 -1.94 -6.93 3.12
C ASP A 36 -1.72 -5.65 3.96
N ILE A 37 -0.45 -5.22 4.07
CA ILE A 37 -0.10 -3.97 4.77
C ILE A 37 -0.72 -2.75 4.06
N VAL A 38 -0.65 -2.70 2.73
CA VAL A 38 -1.21 -1.58 1.97
C VAL A 38 -2.73 -1.56 2.04
N GLU A 39 -3.39 -2.73 1.97
CA GLU A 39 -4.84 -2.83 2.14
C GLU A 39 -5.27 -2.26 3.50
N ALA A 40 -4.62 -2.65 4.59
CA ALA A 40 -4.91 -2.13 5.93
C ALA A 40 -4.73 -0.60 6.03
N ILE A 41 -3.67 -0.05 5.41
CA ILE A 41 -3.44 1.41 5.36
C ILE A 41 -4.55 2.11 4.59
N LEU A 42 -4.92 1.60 3.42
CA LEU A 42 -5.96 2.19 2.58
C LEU A 42 -7.33 2.14 3.26
N GLU A 43 -7.67 1.03 3.92
CA GLU A 43 -8.90 0.91 4.72
C GLU A 43 -8.93 1.94 5.85
N ALA A 44 -7.82 2.12 6.58
CA ALA A 44 -7.72 3.13 7.62
C ALA A 44 -7.91 4.55 7.06
N MET A 45 -7.35 4.85 5.89
CA MET A 45 -7.52 6.14 5.21
C MET A 45 -8.98 6.37 4.78
N LEU A 46 -9.66 5.35 4.27
CA LEU A 46 -11.07 5.43 3.88
C LEU A 46 -11.99 5.61 5.08
N ASN A 47 -11.71 4.92 6.19
CA ASN A 47 -12.51 5.00 7.41
C ASN A 47 -12.33 6.33 8.16
N ARG A 48 -11.18 7.01 8.03
CA ARG A 48 -10.98 8.38 8.56
C ARG A 48 -11.85 9.46 7.88
N LYS A 49 -12.45 9.15 6.73
CA LYS A 49 -13.30 10.09 5.98
C LYS A 49 -14.80 9.94 6.29
N LYS A 50 -15.19 8.97 7.13
CA LYS A 50 -16.55 8.82 7.66
C LYS A 50 -16.69 9.56 8.99
#